data_AF-A0AAV0AHT7-F1
#
_entry.id   AF-A0AAV0AHT7-F1
#
_cell.length_a   1.000
_cell.length_b   1.000
_cell.length_c   1.000
_cell.angle_alpha   90.00
_cell.angle_beta   90.00
_cell.angle_gamma   90.00
#
_symmetry.space_group_name_H-M   'P 1'
#
loop_
_entity.id
_entity.type
_entity.pdbx_description
1 polymer ?
#
loop_
_entity_poly.entity_id
_entity_poly.type
_entity_poly.pdbx_seq_one_letter_code
_entity_poly.pdbx_strand_id
1 'polypeptide(L)'
;MISQSTSLKLIDHPQVSSTSHLTTTQQDRTDRLDFPNQESAVVLAAGEDAATVSEPIKSVRELRRVTEGVDRRDDCSLQFGFIRQAETHSLLIFFAVWGLLTRLGLSAVGDFAGRSVFSLLLVQVVGCFTMGFSVALKDRLDDLHPLLYLGLTTGYCGSVTTFSSWMIQVFQTFARFPGPARSKFYNFLDGFNQTYVTFGMCIFALKSGFELATLLEQRMARRRVNVPTLFWKRVLSAIIISLGPATWLGSIILFVFGPSSWRGDLTYSMIISPTGTLARFYLGKINLLNISTRHGFPFGTFLANSLATGFLAALTFLQYTSHSRKQPELCGGLQGLKDGFCGCLSTISTFFFELFKARLTSNSVRYFLASWIVGQTLCVLFLGTYLWTHELDERCEFPK
;
A
#
# COMPACT_ATOMS: atom_id res chain seq x y z
N MET A 1 -54.92 43.75 32.25
CA MET A 1 -54.18 43.85 33.52
C MET A 1 -53.02 44.83 33.34
N ILE A 2 -53.19 46.02 33.93
CA ILE A 2 -52.20 46.88 34.59
C ILE A 2 -50.90 47.27 33.82
N SER A 3 -50.90 48.57 33.47
CA SER A 3 -49.85 49.60 33.62
C SER A 3 -48.69 49.75 32.62
N GLN A 4 -48.66 50.98 32.10
CA GLN A 4 -47.57 51.76 31.52
C GLN A 4 -46.35 51.88 32.46
N SER A 5 -45.15 52.09 31.89
CA SER A 5 -44.34 53.31 32.12
C SER A 5 -43.04 53.33 31.28
N THR A 6 -43.01 54.26 30.32
CA THR A 6 -41.99 55.28 30.03
C THR A 6 -40.62 55.21 30.75
N SER A 7 -39.51 55.32 30.01
CA SER A 7 -38.65 56.53 30.04
C SER A 7 -37.49 56.53 29.03
N LEU A 8 -37.08 57.74 28.70
CA LEU A 8 -36.35 58.23 27.53
C LEU A 8 -34.92 58.70 27.90
N LYS A 9 -34.02 58.76 26.89
CA LYS A 9 -32.80 59.61 26.75
C LYS A 9 -31.59 59.38 27.69
N LEU A 10 -30.39 59.27 27.12
CA LEU A 10 -29.53 60.44 26.78
C LEU A 10 -28.34 60.04 25.88
N ILE A 11 -27.94 60.99 25.04
CA ILE A 11 -26.76 61.00 24.15
C ILE A 11 -25.58 61.53 24.96
N ASP A 12 -24.37 61.01 24.76
CA ASP A 12 -23.12 61.79 24.86
C ASP A 12 -21.94 61.08 24.14
N HIS A 13 -21.27 61.82 23.25
CA HIS A 13 -19.90 61.60 22.77
C HIS A 13 -19.05 62.73 23.37
N PRO A 14 -17.80 62.52 23.81
CA PRO A 14 -16.67 62.70 22.88
C PRO A 14 -15.32 61.98 23.19
N GLN A 15 -14.49 61.86 22.14
CA GLN A 15 -13.01 62.03 22.05
C GLN A 15 -11.99 61.16 22.86
N VAL A 16 -11.24 60.34 22.08
CA VAL A 16 -9.75 60.23 21.95
C VAL A 16 -8.85 59.66 23.08
N SER A 17 -8.05 58.67 22.65
CA SER A 17 -6.68 58.24 23.06
C SER A 17 -6.46 57.18 24.16
N SER A 18 -5.86 56.06 23.72
CA SER A 18 -4.66 55.39 24.29
C SER A 18 -4.80 53.87 24.49
N THR A 19 -4.11 53.13 23.61
CA THR A 19 -3.46 51.82 23.77
C THR A 19 -3.79 50.92 24.97
N SER A 20 -4.29 49.70 24.71
CA SER A 20 -3.57 48.43 24.99
C SER A 20 -4.41 47.15 24.74
N HIS A 21 -3.84 46.26 23.94
CA HIS A 21 -3.86 44.78 24.00
C HIS A 21 -5.16 43.93 24.02
N LEU A 22 -5.15 42.93 23.10
CA LEU A 22 -6.02 41.75 22.94
C LEU A 22 -7.46 42.08 22.48
N THR A 23 -8.02 41.53 21.40
CA THR A 23 -8.26 40.10 21.18
C THR A 23 -8.85 39.87 19.77
N THR A 24 -8.59 38.69 19.20
CA THR A 24 -9.45 37.92 18.26
C THR A 24 -9.62 38.42 16.80
N THR A 25 -8.76 37.94 15.90
CA THR A 25 -9.11 37.71 14.48
C THR A 25 -9.53 36.26 14.29
N GLN A 26 -10.84 36.05 14.24
CA GLN A 26 -11.47 34.86 13.68
C GLN A 26 -11.55 35.08 12.16
N GLN A 27 -10.64 34.50 11.38
CA GLN A 27 -10.78 34.53 9.91
C GLN A 27 -10.13 33.29 9.27
N ASP A 28 -10.97 32.56 8.54
CA ASP A 28 -10.70 31.52 7.55
C ASP A 28 -9.76 30.35 7.92
N ARG A 29 -10.38 29.26 8.37
CA ARG A 29 -9.79 27.93 8.42
C ARG A 29 -10.59 27.00 7.51
N THR A 30 -10.46 27.18 6.20
CA THR A 30 -10.82 26.12 5.23
C THR A 30 -9.82 24.98 5.36
N ASP A 31 -10.32 23.77 5.61
CA ASP A 31 -9.58 22.53 5.83
C ASP A 31 -8.54 22.23 4.73
N ARG A 32 -7.29 22.64 4.96
CA ARG A 32 -6.11 22.02 4.33
C ARG A 32 -5.79 20.74 5.10
N LEU A 33 -6.28 19.62 4.60
CA LEU A 33 -5.70 18.31 4.90
C LEU A 33 -4.34 18.22 4.18
N ASP A 34 -3.28 18.72 4.82
CA ASP A 34 -1.91 18.56 4.35
C ASP A 34 -1.46 17.13 4.67
N PHE A 35 -1.51 16.25 3.66
CA PHE A 35 -0.98 14.90 3.77
C PHE A 35 0.54 14.92 3.61
N PRO A 36 1.30 14.23 4.47
CA PRO A 36 2.75 14.22 4.36
C PRO A 36 3.18 13.51 3.05
N ASN A 37 4.12 14.13 2.32
CA ASN A 37 4.58 13.63 1.03
C ASN A 37 5.38 12.32 1.20
N GLN A 38 5.01 11.31 0.40
CA GLN A 38 5.69 10.00 0.32
C GLN A 38 7.12 10.11 -0.27
N GLU A 39 7.47 11.27 -0.83
CA GLU A 39 8.81 11.58 -1.38
C GLU A 39 9.91 11.43 -0.33
N SER A 40 9.70 11.89 0.91
CA SER A 40 10.77 11.92 1.93
C SER A 40 11.32 10.54 2.29
N ALA A 41 10.49 9.49 2.29
CA ALA A 41 10.91 8.13 2.63
C ALA A 41 11.67 7.44 1.47
N VAL A 42 11.36 7.78 0.22
CA VAL A 42 12.03 7.20 -0.96
C VAL A 42 13.31 7.97 -1.31
N VAL A 43 13.33 9.29 -1.13
CA VAL A 43 14.55 10.12 -1.26
C VAL A 43 15.60 9.70 -0.23
N LEU A 44 15.19 9.35 1.00
CA LEU A 44 16.06 8.75 2.02
C LEU A 44 16.67 7.39 1.63
N ALA A 45 16.09 6.71 0.63
CA ALA A 45 16.62 5.46 0.08
C ALA A 45 17.42 5.66 -1.23
N ALA A 46 17.48 6.89 -1.76
CA ALA A 46 18.01 7.17 -3.10
C ALA A 46 19.36 7.92 -3.13
N GLY A 47 19.88 8.42 -2.01
CA GLY A 47 21.25 8.94 -1.87
C GLY A 47 21.68 9.97 -2.92
N GLU A 48 21.51 11.27 -2.65
CA GLU A 48 22.08 12.34 -3.50
C GLU A 48 23.43 12.83 -2.96
N ASP A 49 24.49 12.65 -3.75
CA ASP A 49 25.81 13.25 -3.58
C ASP A 49 26.10 14.24 -4.72
N ALA A 50 26.49 15.47 -4.37
CA ALA A 50 27.47 16.27 -5.11
C ALA A 50 27.85 17.54 -4.34
N ALA A 51 29.09 17.61 -3.84
CA ALA A 51 29.71 18.86 -3.38
C ALA A 51 31.05 19.06 -4.12
N THR A 52 31.05 19.98 -5.10
CA THR A 52 32.26 20.49 -5.76
C THR A 52 32.98 21.47 -4.84
N VAL A 53 34.22 21.16 -4.45
CA VAL A 53 35.13 22.07 -3.76
C VAL A 53 36.39 22.25 -4.61
N SER A 54 36.63 23.47 -5.09
CA SER A 54 37.78 23.85 -5.91
C SER A 54 38.70 24.80 -5.12
N GLU A 55 39.81 24.28 -4.59
CA GLU A 55 40.98 25.08 -4.18
C GLU A 55 42.30 24.37 -4.52
N PRO A 56 43.41 25.10 -4.77
CA PRO A 56 44.64 24.52 -5.31
C PRO A 56 45.50 23.87 -4.22
N ILE A 57 45.74 22.56 -4.34
CA ILE A 57 46.47 21.71 -3.38
C ILE A 57 47.98 21.99 -3.46
N LYS A 58 48.63 22.29 -2.32
CA LYS A 58 50.04 22.76 -2.25
C LYS A 58 51.08 21.71 -1.82
N SER A 59 50.73 20.45 -1.54
CA SER A 59 51.74 19.42 -1.20
C SER A 59 51.32 17.97 -1.51
N VAL A 60 52.29 17.12 -1.89
CA VAL A 60 52.08 15.66 -2.15
C VAL A 60 51.52 14.94 -0.92
N ARG A 61 51.86 15.42 0.29
CA ARG A 61 51.38 14.88 1.56
C ARG A 61 49.91 15.24 1.84
N GLU A 62 49.45 16.42 1.42
CA GLU A 62 48.03 16.78 1.42
C GLU A 62 47.25 16.00 0.37
N LEU A 63 47.81 15.82 -0.83
CA LEU A 63 47.16 15.03 -1.87
C LEU A 63 46.86 13.62 -1.35
N ARG A 64 47.84 12.95 -0.71
CA ARG A 64 47.65 11.62 -0.11
C ARG A 64 46.57 11.59 0.98
N ARG A 65 46.50 12.60 1.86
CA ARG A 65 45.45 12.69 2.89
C ARG A 65 44.07 12.99 2.30
N VAL A 66 44.01 13.79 1.24
CA VAL A 66 42.77 14.08 0.50
C VAL A 66 42.30 12.80 -0.18
N THR A 67 43.18 12.06 -0.85
CA THR A 67 42.82 10.78 -1.49
C THR A 67 42.37 9.73 -0.47
N GLU A 68 43.09 9.54 0.65
CA GLU A 68 42.68 8.62 1.73
C GLU A 68 41.36 9.06 2.40
N GLY A 69 41.09 10.36 2.47
CA GLY A 69 39.85 10.92 3.03
C GLY A 69 38.67 10.93 2.04
N VAL A 70 38.93 10.83 0.74
CA VAL A 70 37.92 10.62 -0.31
C VAL A 70 37.58 9.14 -0.37
N ASP A 71 38.57 8.26 -0.41
CA ASP A 71 38.39 6.80 -0.42
C ASP A 71 37.60 6.33 0.82
N ARG A 72 37.93 6.83 2.02
CA ARG A 72 37.11 6.55 3.23
C ARG A 72 35.71 7.14 3.22
N ARG A 73 35.48 8.26 2.52
CA ARG A 73 34.15 8.87 2.41
C ARG A 73 33.28 8.08 1.44
N ASP A 74 33.85 7.66 0.33
CA ASP A 74 33.21 6.83 -0.68
C ASP A 74 32.89 5.44 -0.11
N ASP A 75 33.79 4.84 0.66
CA ASP A 75 33.56 3.54 1.31
C ASP A 75 32.47 3.65 2.41
N CYS A 76 32.44 4.77 3.15
CA CYS A 76 31.40 5.03 4.16
C CYS A 76 30.02 5.34 3.54
N SER A 77 29.95 6.11 2.45
CA SER A 77 28.71 6.42 1.75
C SER A 77 28.14 5.16 1.07
N LEU A 78 29.01 4.34 0.47
CA LEU A 78 28.67 3.06 -0.11
C LEU A 78 28.15 2.08 0.95
N GLN A 79 28.86 1.93 2.07
CA GLN A 79 28.45 1.06 3.18
C GLN A 79 27.12 1.51 3.80
N PHE A 80 26.91 2.82 3.94
CA PHE A 80 25.64 3.39 4.41
C PHE A 80 24.49 3.11 3.44
N GLY A 81 24.75 3.19 2.13
CA GLY A 81 23.81 2.82 1.07
C GLY A 81 23.40 1.34 1.13
N PHE A 82 24.37 0.43 1.31
CA PHE A 82 24.09 -1.01 1.43
C PHE A 82 23.26 -1.35 2.68
N ILE A 83 23.57 -0.75 3.83
CA ILE A 83 22.83 -0.97 5.08
C ILE A 83 21.37 -0.51 4.91
N ARG A 84 21.17 0.70 4.39
CA ARG A 84 19.83 1.24 4.09
C ARG A 84 19.05 0.36 3.14
N GLN A 85 19.70 -0.14 2.09
CA GLN A 85 19.08 -1.05 1.15
C GLN A 85 18.71 -2.38 1.83
N ALA A 86 19.59 -2.96 2.63
CA ALA A 86 19.32 -4.18 3.38
C ALA A 86 18.14 -4.02 4.35
N GLU A 87 18.09 -2.94 5.12
CA GLU A 87 16.97 -2.61 6.01
C GLU A 87 15.65 -2.48 5.25
N THR A 88 15.69 -1.79 4.10
CA THR A 88 14.50 -1.59 3.25
C THR A 88 13.97 -2.93 2.77
N HIS A 89 14.83 -3.81 2.23
CA HIS A 89 14.41 -5.13 1.77
C HIS A 89 13.91 -5.99 2.93
N SER A 90 14.61 -5.99 4.07
CA SER A 90 14.21 -6.81 5.22
C SER A 90 12.85 -6.41 5.78
N LEU A 91 12.55 -5.11 5.90
CA LEU A 91 11.21 -4.66 6.33
C LEU A 91 10.13 -4.98 5.30
N LEU A 92 10.41 -4.79 4.01
CA LEU A 92 9.45 -5.12 2.96
C LEU A 92 9.16 -6.63 2.93
N ILE A 93 10.17 -7.49 3.09
CA ILE A 93 10.01 -8.94 3.17
C ILE A 93 9.16 -9.32 4.39
N PHE A 94 9.49 -8.79 5.56
CA PHE A 94 8.74 -9.03 6.79
C PHE A 94 7.26 -8.66 6.61
N PHE A 95 7.00 -7.41 6.27
CA PHE A 95 5.63 -6.92 6.14
C PHE A 95 4.87 -7.54 4.96
N ALA A 96 5.55 -7.99 3.90
CA ALA A 96 4.93 -8.71 2.79
C ALA A 96 4.31 -10.04 3.27
N VAL A 97 5.07 -10.84 4.03
CA VAL A 97 4.59 -12.12 4.54
C VAL A 97 3.44 -11.90 5.52
N TRP A 98 3.58 -10.97 6.47
CA TRP A 98 2.51 -10.66 7.43
C TRP A 98 1.26 -10.06 6.78
N GLY A 99 1.43 -9.24 5.74
CA GLY A 99 0.32 -8.70 4.96
C GLY A 99 -0.42 -9.79 4.17
N LEU A 100 0.33 -10.70 3.52
CA LEU A 100 -0.24 -11.89 2.88
C LEU A 100 -1.02 -12.74 3.88
N LEU A 101 -0.43 -13.06 5.04
CA LEU A 101 -1.07 -13.88 6.07
C LEU A 101 -2.38 -13.24 6.54
N THR A 102 -2.38 -11.93 6.73
CA THR A 102 -3.59 -11.17 7.07
C THR A 102 -4.63 -11.30 5.95
N ARG A 103 -4.25 -11.16 4.68
CA ARG A 103 -5.17 -11.33 3.56
C ARG A 103 -5.78 -12.73 3.51
N LEU A 104 -4.95 -13.77 3.58
CA LEU A 104 -5.43 -15.16 3.50
C LEU A 104 -6.29 -15.51 4.71
N GLY A 105 -5.88 -15.09 5.92
CA GLY A 105 -6.65 -15.30 7.15
C GLY A 105 -8.01 -14.59 7.13
N LEU A 106 -8.05 -13.31 6.75
CA LEU A 106 -9.32 -12.58 6.60
C LEU A 106 -10.19 -13.16 5.48
N SER A 107 -9.57 -13.61 4.39
CA SER A 107 -10.27 -14.26 3.29
C SER A 107 -10.97 -15.53 3.76
N ALA A 108 -10.27 -16.36 4.54
CA ALA A 108 -10.81 -17.59 5.12
C ALA A 108 -11.92 -17.31 6.14
N VAL A 109 -11.76 -16.32 7.02
CA VAL A 109 -12.80 -15.94 8.01
C VAL A 109 -14.05 -15.37 7.33
N GLY A 110 -13.90 -14.61 6.24
CA GLY A 110 -15.03 -14.05 5.48
C GLY A 110 -15.66 -15.02 4.47
N ASP A 111 -15.13 -16.23 4.31
CA ASP A 111 -15.63 -17.26 3.40
C ASP A 111 -16.51 -18.28 4.13
N PHE A 112 -17.72 -17.84 4.47
CA PHE A 112 -18.75 -18.70 5.09
C PHE A 112 -20.02 -18.77 4.23
N ALA A 113 -20.76 -19.88 4.39
CA ALA A 113 -22.00 -20.13 3.67
C ALA A 113 -23.07 -19.07 4.00
N GLY A 114 -23.74 -18.54 2.98
CA GLY A 114 -24.79 -17.53 3.16
C GLY A 114 -24.29 -16.10 3.40
N ARG A 115 -22.99 -15.81 3.19
CA ARG A 115 -22.46 -14.45 3.28
C ARG A 115 -23.20 -13.48 2.35
N SER A 116 -23.46 -12.27 2.87
CA SER A 116 -24.09 -11.18 2.09
C SER A 116 -23.06 -10.35 1.31
N VAL A 117 -21.81 -10.35 1.76
CA VAL A 117 -20.72 -9.54 1.21
C VAL A 117 -19.56 -10.47 0.88
N PHE A 118 -18.90 -10.22 -0.24
CA PHE A 118 -17.76 -11.02 -0.68
C PHE A 118 -16.55 -10.83 0.24
N SER A 119 -15.85 -11.93 0.55
CA SER A 119 -14.74 -11.93 1.52
C SER A 119 -13.60 -10.97 1.15
N LEU A 120 -13.34 -10.79 -0.14
CA LEU A 120 -12.30 -9.87 -0.61
C LEU A 120 -12.56 -8.42 -0.12
N LEU A 121 -13.81 -7.99 0.06
CA LEU A 121 -14.09 -6.63 0.56
C LEU A 121 -13.47 -6.40 1.94
N LEU A 122 -13.59 -7.38 2.84
CA LEU A 122 -13.06 -7.30 4.21
C LEU A 122 -11.55 -7.05 4.19
N VAL A 123 -10.85 -7.81 3.36
CA VAL A 123 -9.40 -7.68 3.15
C VAL A 123 -9.04 -6.27 2.68
N GLN A 124 -9.74 -5.75 1.66
CA GLN A 124 -9.46 -4.41 1.13
C GLN A 124 -9.73 -3.32 2.17
N VAL A 125 -10.82 -3.44 2.92
CA VAL A 125 -11.21 -2.49 3.99
C VAL A 125 -10.14 -2.43 5.08
N VAL A 126 -9.68 -3.59 5.57
CA VAL A 126 -8.63 -3.63 6.60
C VAL A 126 -7.35 -2.99 6.09
N GLY A 127 -6.90 -3.33 4.89
CA GLY A 127 -5.67 -2.75 4.33
C GLY A 127 -5.77 -1.25 3.99
N CYS A 128 -6.94 -0.75 3.58
CA CYS A 128 -7.15 0.68 3.35
C CYS A 128 -7.24 1.46 4.66
N PHE A 129 -7.88 0.89 5.69
CA PHE A 129 -7.92 1.46 7.03
C PHE A 129 -6.52 1.61 7.62
N THR A 130 -5.71 0.54 7.57
CA THR A 130 -4.32 0.57 8.09
C THR A 130 -3.44 1.52 7.28
N MET A 131 -3.67 1.67 5.97
CA MET A 131 -3.00 2.67 5.13
C MET A 131 -3.33 4.09 5.62
N GLY A 132 -4.62 4.43 5.79
CA GLY A 132 -5.05 5.73 6.30
C GLY A 132 -4.49 6.04 7.69
N PHE A 133 -4.51 5.05 8.58
CA PHE A 133 -3.93 5.14 9.93
C PHE A 133 -2.42 5.41 9.90
N SER A 134 -1.69 4.70 9.03
CA SER A 134 -0.23 4.85 8.88
C SER A 134 0.14 6.20 8.27
N VAL A 135 -0.67 6.74 7.35
CA VAL A 135 -0.46 8.07 6.76
C VAL A 135 -0.57 9.18 7.81
N ALA A 136 -1.58 9.11 8.69
CA ALA A 136 -1.75 10.10 9.75
C ALA A 136 -0.62 10.03 10.80
N LEU A 137 -0.10 8.84 11.12
CA LEU A 137 0.98 8.67 12.10
C LEU A 137 2.39 8.71 11.48
N LYS A 138 2.55 9.22 10.25
CA LYS A 138 3.84 9.16 9.55
C LYS A 138 5.00 9.70 10.37
N ASP A 139 4.87 10.90 10.95
CA ASP A 139 5.96 11.53 11.70
C ASP A 139 6.36 10.69 12.93
N ARG A 140 5.38 10.07 13.59
CA ARG A 140 5.62 9.17 14.73
C ARG A 140 6.29 7.86 14.33
N LEU A 141 5.93 7.32 13.16
CA LEU A 141 6.56 6.14 12.62
C LEU A 141 8.00 6.43 12.22
N ASP A 142 8.25 7.60 11.61
CA ASP A 142 9.59 8.07 11.23
C ASP A 142 10.48 8.30 12.47
N ASP A 143 9.92 8.85 13.56
CA ASP A 143 10.60 9.00 14.85
C ASP A 143 11.05 7.65 15.44
N LEU A 144 10.25 6.59 15.23
CA LEU A 144 10.58 5.22 15.66
C LEU A 144 11.64 4.60 14.76
N HIS A 145 11.41 4.63 13.46
CA HIS A 145 12.34 4.19 12.44
C HIS A 145 11.96 4.74 11.05
N PRO A 146 12.89 5.34 10.29
CA PRO A 146 12.57 6.04 9.02
C PRO A 146 11.95 5.14 7.94
N LEU A 147 12.16 3.82 8.01
CA LEU A 147 11.61 2.85 7.06
C LEU A 147 10.33 2.17 7.54
N LEU A 148 9.86 2.45 8.75
CA LEU A 148 8.66 1.77 9.29
C LEU A 148 7.39 2.19 8.56
N TYR A 149 7.26 3.48 8.23
CA TYR A 149 6.18 3.97 7.38
C TYR A 149 6.16 3.27 6.02
N LEU A 150 7.32 3.10 5.39
CA LEU A 150 7.46 2.38 4.13
C LEU A 150 7.06 0.90 4.26
N GLY A 151 7.53 0.24 5.32
CA GLY A 151 7.19 -1.16 5.62
C GLY A 151 5.70 -1.37 5.85
N LEU A 152 5.04 -0.51 6.64
CA LEU A 152 3.60 -0.62 6.91
C LEU A 152 2.75 -0.30 5.68
N THR A 153 3.07 0.75 4.93
CA THR A 153 2.26 1.14 3.77
C THR A 153 2.57 0.27 2.55
N THR A 154 3.82 0.30 2.10
CA THR A 154 4.24 -0.39 0.89
C THR A 154 4.42 -1.87 1.15
N GLY A 155 4.95 -2.31 2.28
CA GLY A 155 4.99 -3.74 2.61
C GLY A 155 3.62 -4.30 2.96
N TYR A 156 3.11 -3.93 4.14
CA TYR A 156 1.95 -4.59 4.76
C TYR A 156 0.65 -4.27 4.05
N CYS A 157 0.21 -3.00 4.03
CA CYS A 157 -1.07 -2.62 3.42
C CYS A 157 -1.12 -3.04 1.94
N GLY A 158 0.01 -2.88 1.23
CA GLY A 158 0.16 -3.31 -0.15
C GLY A 158 0.03 -4.82 -0.36
N SER A 159 0.44 -5.67 0.60
CA SER A 159 0.29 -7.13 0.52
C SER A 159 -1.03 -7.65 1.09
N VAL A 160 -1.65 -6.92 2.02
CA VAL A 160 -3.01 -7.17 2.49
C VAL A 160 -3.99 -6.94 1.36
N THR A 161 -3.93 -5.78 0.71
CA THR A 161 -4.85 -5.45 -0.38
C THR A 161 -4.40 -6.05 -1.72
N THR A 162 -5.33 -6.27 -2.66
CA THR A 162 -4.97 -6.82 -3.99
C THR A 162 -5.91 -6.31 -5.07
N PHE A 163 -5.36 -5.58 -6.05
CA PHE A 163 -6.14 -5.08 -7.18
C PHE A 163 -6.42 -6.18 -8.20
N SER A 164 -5.45 -7.06 -8.44
CA SER A 164 -5.56 -8.15 -9.42
C SER A 164 -6.70 -9.12 -9.09
N SER A 165 -6.82 -9.52 -7.81
CA SER A 165 -7.92 -10.39 -7.37
C SER A 165 -9.28 -9.71 -7.48
N TRP A 166 -9.34 -8.39 -7.27
CA TRP A 166 -10.57 -7.61 -7.45
C TRP A 166 -11.01 -7.59 -8.92
N MET A 167 -10.07 -7.38 -9.85
CA MET A 167 -10.38 -7.42 -11.30
C MET A 167 -10.88 -8.79 -11.74
N ILE A 168 -10.23 -9.87 -11.29
CA ILE A 168 -10.69 -11.24 -11.61
C ILE A 168 -12.07 -11.50 -11.03
N GLN A 169 -12.34 -11.08 -9.79
CA GLN A 169 -13.64 -11.29 -9.14
C GLN A 169 -14.77 -10.59 -9.89
N VAL A 170 -14.57 -9.32 -10.26
CA VAL A 170 -15.52 -8.56 -11.08
C VAL A 170 -15.70 -9.23 -12.45
N PHE A 171 -14.61 -9.64 -13.10
CA PHE A 171 -14.69 -10.35 -14.38
C PHE A 171 -15.46 -11.68 -14.28
N GLN A 172 -15.22 -12.46 -13.23
CA GLN A 172 -15.90 -13.73 -12.98
C GLN A 172 -17.41 -13.57 -12.79
N THR A 173 -17.85 -12.47 -12.17
CA THR A 173 -19.29 -12.16 -12.08
C THR A 173 -19.89 -11.77 -13.43
N PHE A 174 -19.16 -11.05 -14.28
CA PHE A 174 -19.59 -10.83 -15.66
C PHE A 174 -19.66 -12.12 -16.49
N ALA A 175 -18.66 -13.00 -16.35
CA ALA A 175 -18.48 -14.19 -17.17
C ALA A 175 -19.25 -15.43 -16.69
N ARG A 176 -20.07 -15.34 -15.62
CA ARG A 176 -20.85 -16.45 -15.04
C ARG A 176 -20.02 -17.57 -14.41
N PHE A 177 -19.15 -17.24 -13.46
CA PHE A 177 -18.68 -18.24 -12.50
C PHE A 177 -19.86 -18.78 -11.66
N PRO A 178 -19.87 -20.06 -11.23
CA PRO A 178 -21.07 -20.78 -10.77
C PRO A 178 -21.83 -20.03 -9.67
N GLY A 179 -23.11 -19.75 -9.94
CA GLY A 179 -24.06 -19.09 -9.08
C GLY A 179 -25.49 -19.31 -9.59
N PRO A 180 -26.54 -18.91 -8.85
CA PRO A 180 -27.93 -19.13 -9.25
C PRO A 180 -28.20 -18.57 -10.65
N ALA A 181 -29.02 -19.27 -11.44
CA ALA A 181 -29.34 -18.88 -12.81
C ALA A 181 -29.96 -17.46 -12.84
N ARG A 182 -29.15 -16.49 -13.24
CA ARG A 182 -29.53 -15.06 -13.35
C ARG A 182 -29.43 -14.60 -14.80
N SER A 183 -30.25 -13.60 -15.16
CA SER A 183 -30.16 -12.95 -16.47
C SER A 183 -28.78 -12.31 -16.68
N LYS A 184 -28.35 -12.17 -17.93
CA LYS A 184 -27.06 -11.52 -18.26
C LYS A 184 -26.96 -10.11 -17.67
N PHE A 185 -28.08 -9.39 -17.62
CA PHE A 185 -28.17 -8.04 -17.05
C PHE A 185 -27.89 -8.02 -15.54
N TYR A 186 -28.43 -8.98 -14.77
CA TYR A 186 -28.17 -9.03 -13.33
C TYR A 186 -26.70 -9.35 -13.00
N ASN A 187 -26.04 -10.17 -13.81
CA ASN A 187 -24.61 -10.44 -13.65
C ASN A 187 -23.75 -9.22 -13.96
N PHE A 188 -24.12 -8.47 -15.00
CA PHE A 188 -23.50 -7.19 -15.31
C PHE A 188 -23.68 -6.20 -14.15
N LEU A 189 -24.91 -6.04 -13.65
CA LEU A 189 -25.17 -5.19 -12.49
C LEU A 189 -24.40 -5.63 -11.24
N ASP A 190 -24.25 -6.94 -11.00
CA ASP A 190 -23.54 -7.45 -9.83
C ASP A 190 -22.04 -7.10 -9.86
N GLY A 191 -21.35 -7.26 -11.00
CA GLY A 191 -19.95 -6.86 -11.10
C GLY A 191 -19.73 -5.34 -10.96
N PHE A 192 -20.68 -4.52 -11.44
CA PHE A 192 -20.68 -3.08 -11.16
C PHE A 192 -20.95 -2.77 -9.69
N ASN A 193 -21.89 -3.46 -9.05
CA ASN A 193 -22.17 -3.33 -7.62
C ASN A 193 -20.94 -3.67 -6.78
N GLN A 194 -20.22 -4.73 -7.12
CA GLN A 194 -18.95 -5.07 -6.44
C GLN A 194 -17.92 -3.95 -6.61
N THR A 195 -17.78 -3.41 -7.82
CA THR A 195 -16.88 -2.26 -8.07
C THR A 195 -17.27 -1.04 -7.24
N TYR A 196 -18.55 -0.69 -7.23
CA TYR A 196 -19.11 0.45 -6.48
C TYR A 196 -18.91 0.31 -4.97
N VAL A 197 -19.25 -0.87 -4.41
CA VAL A 197 -19.11 -1.15 -2.98
C VAL A 197 -17.64 -1.15 -2.57
N THR A 198 -16.75 -1.79 -3.35
CA THR A 198 -15.31 -1.74 -3.07
C THR A 198 -14.80 -0.31 -3.07
N PHE A 199 -15.18 0.49 -4.07
CA PHE A 199 -14.78 1.90 -4.15
C PHE A 199 -15.21 2.69 -2.91
N GLY A 200 -16.50 2.64 -2.56
CA GLY A 200 -17.05 3.39 -1.43
C GLY A 200 -16.43 2.96 -0.10
N MET A 201 -16.32 1.65 0.12
CA MET A 201 -15.81 1.11 1.40
C MET A 201 -14.31 1.31 1.56
N CYS A 202 -13.51 1.25 0.49
CA CYS A 202 -12.06 1.51 0.58
C CYS A 202 -11.76 2.99 0.91
N ILE A 203 -12.47 3.93 0.27
CA ILE A 203 -12.35 5.36 0.58
C ILE A 203 -12.81 5.65 2.02
N PHE A 204 -13.96 5.10 2.42
CA PHE A 204 -14.46 5.24 3.79
C PHE A 204 -13.46 4.68 4.81
N ALA A 205 -12.94 3.48 4.58
CA ALA A 205 -11.95 2.84 5.45
C ALA A 205 -10.68 3.68 5.56
N LEU A 206 -10.15 4.17 4.44
CA LEU A 206 -8.97 5.04 4.42
C LEU A 206 -9.19 6.33 5.21
N LYS A 207 -10.32 7.00 5.02
CA LYS A 207 -10.66 8.22 5.76
C LYS A 207 -10.83 7.93 7.25
N SER A 208 -11.54 6.86 7.60
CA SER A 208 -11.77 6.48 9.01
C SER A 208 -10.46 6.13 9.73
N GLY A 209 -9.53 5.42 9.07
CA GLY A 209 -8.20 5.13 9.62
C GLY A 209 -7.39 6.41 9.86
N PHE A 210 -7.43 7.35 8.91
CA PHE A 210 -6.77 8.65 9.06
C PHE A 210 -7.32 9.45 10.25
N GLU A 211 -8.65 9.62 10.34
CA GLU A 211 -9.27 10.37 11.42
C GLU A 211 -9.09 9.72 12.79
N LEU A 212 -9.12 8.39 12.88
CA LEU A 212 -8.85 7.72 14.15
C LEU A 212 -7.41 7.96 14.61
N ALA A 213 -6.45 7.88 13.69
CA ALA A 213 -5.04 8.11 13.98
C ALA A 213 -4.77 9.56 14.41
N THR A 214 -5.36 10.57 13.75
CA THR A 214 -5.21 11.97 14.16
C THR A 214 -5.78 12.22 15.56
N LEU A 215 -6.93 11.64 15.89
CA LEU A 215 -7.51 11.71 17.24
C LEU A 215 -6.60 11.06 18.29
N LEU A 216 -5.98 9.92 17.97
CA LEU A 216 -5.02 9.25 18.86
C LEU A 216 -3.75 10.08 19.01
N GLU A 217 -3.23 10.65 17.93
CA GLU A 217 -2.04 11.48 17.95
C GLU A 217 -2.22 12.71 18.85
N GLN A 218 -3.35 13.40 18.74
CA GLN A 218 -3.67 14.56 19.59
C GLN A 218 -3.68 14.19 21.09
N ARG A 219 -4.14 12.98 21.44
CA ARG A 219 -4.09 12.47 22.82
C ARG A 219 -2.67 12.13 23.27
N MET A 220 -1.86 11.59 22.38
CA MET A 220 -0.48 11.16 22.64
C MET A 220 0.56 12.29 22.51
N ALA A 221 0.19 13.46 21.99
CA ALA A 221 1.04 14.63 21.75
C ALA A 221 1.90 15.07 22.96
N ARG A 222 1.57 14.62 24.17
CA ARG A 222 2.33 14.88 25.41
C ARG A 222 3.53 13.97 25.67
N ARG A 223 3.74 12.88 24.91
CA ARG A 223 4.93 12.02 25.07
C ARG A 223 5.82 12.10 23.82
N ARG A 224 6.88 12.89 23.89
CA ARG A 224 8.04 12.72 23.00
C ARG A 224 8.87 11.56 23.52
N VAL A 225 9.14 10.58 22.67
CA VAL A 225 10.05 9.48 22.97
C VAL A 225 11.46 10.06 22.86
N ASN A 226 12.25 9.96 23.93
CA ASN A 226 13.67 10.32 23.84
C ASN A 226 14.35 9.41 22.82
N VAL A 227 15.01 10.02 21.83
CA VAL A 227 15.73 9.28 20.80
C VAL A 227 16.83 8.42 21.44
N PRO A 228 16.98 7.16 21.05
CA PRO A 228 17.98 6.28 21.64
C PRO A 228 19.41 6.73 21.34
N THR A 229 20.35 6.41 22.23
CA THR A 229 21.80 6.61 22.02
C THR A 229 22.29 5.88 20.76
N LEU A 230 23.45 6.28 20.22
CA LEU A 230 24.07 5.68 19.02
C LEU A 230 24.13 4.13 19.08
N PHE A 231 24.34 3.55 20.26
CA PHE A 231 24.33 2.11 20.48
C PHE A 231 22.98 1.47 20.12
N TRP A 232 21.89 2.02 20.64
CA TRP A 232 20.54 1.52 20.39
C TRP A 232 20.12 1.63 18.92
N LYS A 233 20.58 2.67 18.20
CA LYS A 233 20.35 2.78 16.76
C LYS A 233 20.98 1.61 15.99
N ARG A 234 22.22 1.22 16.34
CA ARG A 234 22.89 0.05 15.72
C ARG A 234 22.20 -1.26 16.04
N VAL A 235 21.78 -1.44 17.30
CA VAL A 235 21.02 -2.64 17.72
C VAL A 235 19.70 -2.73 16.96
N LEU A 236 18.95 -1.64 16.86
CA LEU A 236 17.69 -1.59 16.11
C LEU A 236 17.91 -1.90 14.62
N SER A 237 18.95 -1.33 14.00
CA SER A 237 19.33 -1.59 12.60
C SER A 237 19.60 -3.09 12.38
N ALA A 238 20.38 -3.72 13.27
CA ALA A 238 20.68 -5.15 13.19
C ALA A 238 19.43 -6.03 13.36
N ILE A 239 18.52 -5.66 14.28
CA ILE A 239 17.24 -6.35 14.45
C ILE A 239 16.42 -6.25 13.15
N ILE A 240 16.33 -5.07 12.56
CA ILE A 240 15.56 -4.84 11.34
C ILE A 240 16.13 -5.63 10.15
N ILE A 241 17.45 -5.61 9.97
CA ILE A 241 18.13 -6.35 8.90
C ILE A 241 17.86 -7.85 9.03
N SER A 242 17.84 -8.39 10.25
CA SER A 242 17.62 -9.84 10.48
C SER A 242 16.16 -10.27 10.35
N LEU A 243 15.20 -9.37 10.59
CA LEU A 243 13.76 -9.69 10.65
C LEU A 243 13.20 -10.26 9.33
N GLY A 244 13.58 -9.67 8.20
CA GLY A 244 13.13 -10.11 6.86
C GLY A 244 13.62 -11.51 6.51
N PRO A 245 14.94 -11.76 6.49
CA PRO A 245 15.52 -13.08 6.28
C PRO A 245 14.99 -14.13 7.25
N ALA A 246 14.83 -13.80 8.54
CA ALA A 246 14.27 -14.72 9.52
C ALA A 246 12.82 -15.12 9.20
N THR A 247 11.99 -14.17 8.76
CA THR A 247 10.58 -14.45 8.40
C THR A 247 10.48 -15.25 7.11
N TRP A 248 11.34 -14.95 6.13
CA TRP A 248 11.40 -15.72 4.89
C TRP A 248 11.92 -17.14 5.12
N LEU A 249 12.97 -17.30 5.94
CA LEU A 249 13.47 -18.61 6.36
C LEU A 249 12.40 -19.40 7.12
N GLY A 250 11.65 -18.76 8.02
CA GLY A 250 10.49 -19.35 8.68
C GLY A 250 9.43 -19.85 7.69
N SER A 251 9.21 -19.12 6.59
CA SER A 251 8.30 -19.54 5.52
C SER A 251 8.79 -20.80 4.80
N ILE A 252 10.11 -20.91 4.55
CA ILE A 252 10.74 -22.11 3.97
C ILE A 252 10.65 -23.30 4.93
N ILE A 253 10.97 -23.09 6.21
CA ILE A 253 10.86 -24.13 7.23
C ILE A 253 9.42 -24.65 7.30
N LEU A 254 8.42 -23.76 7.28
CA LEU A 254 7.02 -24.16 7.29
C LEU A 254 6.60 -24.89 6.01
N PHE A 255 7.17 -24.57 4.86
CA PHE A 255 6.92 -25.28 3.60
C PHE A 255 7.52 -26.70 3.61
N VAL A 256 8.75 -26.85 4.10
CA VAL A 256 9.48 -28.12 4.11
C VAL A 256 8.94 -29.07 5.18
N PHE A 257 8.75 -28.57 6.40
CA PHE A 257 8.39 -29.39 7.57
C PHE A 257 6.92 -29.32 7.96
N GLY A 258 6.15 -28.38 7.41
CA GLY A 258 4.72 -28.25 7.70
C GLY A 258 3.86 -29.26 6.93
N PRO A 259 2.55 -29.31 7.23
CA PRO A 259 1.61 -30.20 6.56
C PRO A 259 1.52 -29.93 5.06
N SER A 260 1.48 -31.00 4.25
CA SER A 260 1.32 -30.89 2.79
C SER A 260 0.04 -30.16 2.39
N SER A 261 -1.03 -30.28 3.19
CA SER A 261 -2.30 -29.57 2.99
C SER A 261 -2.15 -28.04 2.97
N TRP A 262 -1.15 -27.49 3.65
CA TRP A 262 -0.92 -26.04 3.70
C TRP A 262 -0.14 -25.52 2.50
N ARG A 263 0.39 -26.41 1.64
CA ARG A 263 1.22 -26.01 0.51
C ARG A 263 0.47 -25.15 -0.48
N GLY A 264 -0.69 -25.63 -0.95
CA GLY A 264 -1.50 -24.92 -1.94
C GLY A 264 -2.05 -23.59 -1.42
N ASP A 265 -2.66 -23.61 -0.24
CA ASP A 265 -3.38 -22.45 0.28
C ASP A 265 -2.47 -21.37 0.90
N LEU A 266 -1.31 -21.77 1.45
CA LEU A 266 -0.54 -20.91 2.34
C LEU A 266 0.95 -20.85 2.02
N THR A 267 1.68 -21.96 2.10
CA THR A 267 3.15 -21.90 2.23
C THR A 267 3.86 -21.56 0.92
N TYR A 268 3.34 -21.98 -0.24
CA TYR A 268 3.84 -21.50 -1.54
C TYR A 268 3.70 -19.97 -1.65
N SER A 269 2.55 -19.43 -1.25
CA SER A 269 2.28 -18.00 -1.26
C SER A 269 3.24 -17.24 -0.33
N MET A 270 3.52 -17.77 0.87
CA MET A 270 4.44 -17.15 1.83
C MET A 270 5.85 -16.99 1.27
N ILE A 271 6.42 -18.05 0.68
CA ILE A 271 7.77 -18.03 0.11
C ILE A 271 7.88 -17.01 -1.03
N ILE A 272 6.85 -16.94 -1.87
CA ILE A 272 6.86 -16.15 -3.12
C ILE A 272 6.48 -14.69 -2.86
N SER A 273 5.64 -14.39 -1.85
CA SER A 273 5.11 -13.04 -1.59
C SER A 273 6.13 -11.90 -1.56
N PRO A 274 7.34 -12.06 -1.00
CA PRO A 274 8.28 -10.94 -0.96
C PRO A 274 8.72 -10.49 -2.34
N THR A 275 8.78 -11.41 -3.32
CA THR A 275 9.17 -11.06 -4.70
C THR A 275 8.15 -10.12 -5.36
N GLY A 276 6.85 -10.32 -5.10
CA GLY A 276 5.79 -9.44 -5.57
C GLY A 276 5.87 -8.04 -4.94
N THR A 277 6.06 -7.98 -3.62
CA THR A 277 6.21 -6.70 -2.91
C THR A 277 7.46 -5.92 -3.33
N LEU A 278 8.60 -6.61 -3.51
CA LEU A 278 9.82 -5.97 -3.99
C LEU A 278 9.66 -5.44 -5.41
N ALA A 279 9.08 -6.23 -6.32
CA ALA A 279 8.77 -5.78 -7.66
C ALA A 279 7.85 -4.55 -7.65
N ARG A 280 6.80 -4.55 -6.82
CA ARG A 280 5.93 -3.38 -6.63
C ARG A 280 6.69 -2.17 -6.08
N PHE A 281 7.58 -2.35 -5.10
CA PHE A 281 8.39 -1.27 -4.55
C PHE A 281 9.27 -0.63 -5.62
N TYR A 282 9.93 -1.42 -6.45
CA TYR A 282 10.76 -0.91 -7.55
C TYR A 282 9.92 -0.22 -8.63
N LEU A 283 8.78 -0.79 -9.01
CA LEU A 283 7.84 -0.13 -9.93
C LEU A 283 7.29 1.17 -9.35
N GLY A 284 7.05 1.23 -8.04
CA GLY A 284 6.59 2.42 -7.34
C GLY A 284 7.55 3.61 -7.44
N LYS A 285 8.86 3.38 -7.63
CA LYS A 285 9.83 4.47 -7.88
C LYS A 285 9.52 5.24 -9.16
N ILE A 286 8.88 4.61 -10.15
CA ILE A 286 8.44 5.26 -11.40
C ILE A 286 7.41 6.36 -11.11
N ASN A 287 6.63 6.24 -10.03
CA ASN A 287 5.66 7.28 -9.64
C ASN A 287 6.31 8.62 -9.32
N LEU A 288 7.61 8.64 -8.98
CA LEU A 288 8.38 9.84 -8.65
C LEU A 288 8.96 10.54 -9.89
N LEU A 289 8.91 9.90 -11.05
CA LEU A 289 9.43 10.48 -12.28
C LEU A 289 8.53 11.63 -12.74
N ASN A 290 9.14 12.64 -13.37
CA ASN A 290 8.46 13.81 -13.92
C ASN A 290 7.27 13.45 -14.84
N ILE A 291 7.32 12.30 -15.52
CA ILE A 291 6.24 11.83 -16.40
C ILE A 291 4.95 11.49 -15.62
N SER A 292 5.09 10.96 -14.40
CA SER A 292 4.01 10.63 -13.48
C SER A 292 3.46 11.90 -12.82
N THR A 293 4.36 12.77 -12.35
CA THR A 293 4.02 14.01 -11.66
C THR A 293 3.33 15.03 -12.58
N ARG A 294 3.80 15.18 -13.84
CA ARG A 294 3.27 16.17 -14.79
C ARG A 294 1.84 15.88 -15.24
N HIS A 295 1.47 14.61 -15.35
CA HIS A 295 0.12 14.20 -15.79
C HIS A 295 -0.82 13.85 -14.64
N GLY A 296 -0.32 13.86 -13.39
CA GLY A 296 -1.07 13.42 -12.21
C GLY A 296 -1.53 11.97 -12.32
N PHE A 297 -0.73 11.12 -13.00
CA PHE A 297 -1.06 9.72 -13.28
C PHE A 297 0.04 8.81 -12.70
N PRO A 298 -0.23 8.06 -11.62
CA PRO A 298 0.74 7.18 -10.97
C PRO A 298 1.08 5.94 -11.84
N PHE A 299 2.04 6.10 -12.74
CA PHE A 299 2.39 5.07 -13.73
C PHE A 299 2.94 3.77 -13.12
N GLY A 300 3.73 3.87 -12.06
CA GLY A 300 4.28 2.72 -11.34
C GLY A 300 3.19 1.85 -10.72
N THR A 301 2.23 2.47 -10.03
CA THR A 301 1.09 1.77 -9.42
C THR A 301 0.18 1.18 -10.49
N PHE A 302 -0.13 1.95 -11.54
CA PHE A 302 -0.87 1.46 -12.71
C PHE A 302 -0.22 0.22 -13.34
N LEU A 303 1.09 0.27 -13.57
CA LEU A 303 1.85 -0.81 -14.21
C LEU A 303 1.89 -2.06 -13.33
N ALA A 304 2.16 -1.91 -12.04
CA ALA A 304 2.17 -3.02 -11.09
C ALA A 304 0.80 -3.72 -11.04
N ASN A 305 -0.30 -2.95 -10.94
CA ASN A 305 -1.66 -3.48 -10.93
C ASN A 305 -2.03 -4.17 -12.26
N SER A 306 -1.65 -3.60 -13.39
CA SER A 306 -1.95 -4.16 -14.72
C SER A 306 -1.18 -5.46 -14.97
N LEU A 307 0.13 -5.48 -14.70
CA LEU A 307 0.98 -6.68 -14.86
C LEU A 307 0.50 -7.82 -13.96
N ALA A 308 0.25 -7.53 -12.69
CA ALA A 308 -0.28 -8.52 -11.76
C ALA A 308 -1.64 -9.06 -12.21
N THR A 309 -2.53 -8.23 -12.76
CA THR A 309 -3.84 -8.68 -13.26
C THR A 309 -3.69 -9.61 -14.45
N GLY A 310 -2.85 -9.25 -15.42
CA GLY A 310 -2.56 -10.10 -16.58
C GLY A 310 -1.97 -11.45 -16.18
N PHE A 311 -0.95 -11.45 -15.30
CA PHE A 311 -0.36 -12.69 -14.79
C PHE A 311 -1.36 -13.52 -13.98
N LEU A 312 -2.13 -12.90 -13.09
CA LEU A 312 -3.13 -13.61 -12.29
C LEU A 312 -4.18 -14.27 -13.18
N ALA A 313 -4.62 -13.59 -14.25
CA ALA A 313 -5.58 -14.14 -15.20
C ALA A 313 -4.99 -15.33 -15.98
N ALA A 314 -3.75 -15.20 -16.47
CA ALA A 314 -3.05 -16.28 -17.17
C ALA A 314 -2.79 -17.50 -16.25
N LEU A 315 -2.35 -17.29 -15.02
CA LEU A 315 -2.14 -18.35 -14.03
C LEU A 315 -3.45 -19.03 -13.64
N THR A 316 -4.54 -18.26 -13.56
CA THR A 316 -5.88 -18.81 -13.31
C THR A 316 -6.29 -19.73 -14.47
N PHE A 317 -6.07 -19.32 -15.70
CA PHE A 317 -6.29 -20.17 -16.88
C PHE A 317 -5.45 -21.46 -16.81
N LEU A 318 -4.16 -21.37 -16.46
CA LEU A 318 -3.30 -22.55 -16.34
C LEU A 318 -3.83 -23.58 -15.33
N GLN A 319 -4.43 -23.14 -14.22
CA GLN A 319 -5.05 -24.05 -13.24
C GLN A 319 -6.27 -24.83 -13.76
N TYR A 320 -6.90 -24.40 -14.85
CA TYR A 320 -7.99 -25.16 -15.50
C TYR A 320 -7.49 -26.19 -16.52
N THR A 321 -6.20 -26.14 -16.88
CA THR A 321 -5.64 -27.09 -17.85
C THR A 321 -5.63 -28.52 -17.31
N SER A 322 -5.76 -29.50 -18.21
CA SER A 322 -5.71 -30.93 -17.87
C SER A 322 -4.37 -31.36 -17.26
N HIS A 323 -3.28 -30.66 -17.57
CA HIS A 323 -1.96 -30.92 -17.00
C HIS A 323 -1.89 -30.55 -15.52
N SER A 324 -2.35 -29.35 -15.15
CA SER A 324 -2.38 -28.90 -13.75
C SER A 324 -3.31 -29.73 -12.86
N ARG A 325 -4.37 -30.32 -13.42
CA ARG A 325 -5.25 -31.25 -12.71
C ARG A 325 -4.56 -32.56 -12.30
N LYS A 326 -3.59 -33.03 -13.08
CA LYS A 326 -2.87 -34.30 -12.81
C LYS A 326 -1.74 -34.14 -11.79
N GLN A 327 -1.33 -32.90 -11.48
CA GLN A 327 -0.17 -32.62 -10.63
C GLN A 327 -0.53 -31.63 -9.51
N PRO A 328 -0.86 -32.11 -8.31
CA PRO A 328 -1.27 -31.26 -7.19
C PRO A 328 -0.22 -30.21 -6.78
N GLU A 329 1.07 -30.57 -6.84
CA GLU A 329 2.16 -29.64 -6.53
C GLU A 329 2.28 -28.50 -7.55
N LEU A 330 2.04 -28.78 -8.83
CA LEU A 330 1.97 -27.73 -9.87
C LEU A 330 0.79 -26.80 -9.61
N CYS A 331 -0.38 -27.35 -9.23
CA CYS A 331 -1.55 -26.54 -8.87
C CYS A 331 -1.27 -25.63 -7.67
N GLY A 332 -0.63 -26.16 -6.62
CA GLY A 332 -0.22 -25.40 -5.44
C GLY A 332 0.80 -24.31 -5.77
N GLY A 333 1.81 -24.60 -6.61
CA GLY A 333 2.78 -23.61 -7.06
C GLY A 333 2.13 -22.47 -7.87
N LEU A 334 1.18 -22.79 -8.75
CA LEU A 334 0.38 -21.79 -9.46
C LEU A 334 -0.44 -20.93 -8.50
N GLN A 335 -1.02 -21.53 -7.45
CA GLN A 335 -1.74 -20.78 -6.43
C GLN A 335 -0.79 -19.85 -5.65
N GLY A 336 0.42 -20.30 -5.33
CA GLY A 336 1.47 -19.48 -4.74
C GLY A 336 1.88 -18.28 -5.59
N LEU A 337 1.95 -18.43 -6.91
CA LEU A 337 2.20 -17.30 -7.82
C LEU A 337 1.01 -16.35 -7.89
N LYS A 338 -0.22 -16.87 -7.80
CA LYS A 338 -1.43 -16.06 -7.81
C LYS A 338 -1.55 -15.23 -6.52
N ASP A 339 -1.55 -15.90 -5.38
CA ASP A 339 -1.73 -15.25 -4.09
C ASP A 339 -0.44 -14.59 -3.61
N GLY A 340 0.70 -15.28 -3.64
CA GLY A 340 1.98 -14.68 -3.23
C GLY A 340 2.43 -13.57 -4.18
N PHE A 341 2.80 -13.90 -5.42
CA PHE A 341 3.42 -12.92 -6.33
C PHE A 341 2.42 -11.86 -6.80
N CYS A 342 1.37 -12.25 -7.54
CA CYS A 342 0.45 -11.29 -8.15
C CYS A 342 -0.36 -10.52 -7.10
N GLY A 343 -0.79 -11.22 -6.05
CA GLY A 343 -1.49 -10.63 -4.91
C GLY A 343 -0.67 -9.52 -4.23
N CYS A 344 0.63 -9.73 -3.98
CA CYS A 344 1.49 -8.73 -3.34
C CYS A 344 2.12 -7.71 -4.32
N LEU A 345 2.16 -8.02 -5.61
CA LEU A 345 2.57 -7.09 -6.68
C LEU A 345 1.50 -6.02 -6.95
N SER A 346 0.22 -6.36 -6.82
CA SER A 346 -0.90 -5.41 -6.99
C SER A 346 -1.37 -4.85 -5.65
N THR A 347 -2.03 -3.69 -5.65
CA THR A 347 -2.52 -3.07 -4.41
C THR A 347 -3.73 -2.17 -4.65
N ILE A 348 -4.69 -2.23 -3.72
CA ILE A 348 -5.83 -1.31 -3.65
C ILE A 348 -5.53 -0.17 -2.67
N SER A 349 -4.84 -0.44 -1.56
CA SER A 349 -4.55 0.58 -0.54
C SER A 349 -3.78 1.78 -1.10
N THR A 350 -2.74 1.55 -1.90
CA THR A 350 -1.98 2.61 -2.56
C THR A 350 -2.80 3.28 -3.67
N PHE A 351 -3.50 2.49 -4.48
CA PHE A 351 -4.34 2.99 -5.58
C PHE A 351 -5.42 3.96 -5.09
N PHE A 352 -6.16 3.59 -4.03
CA PHE A 352 -7.18 4.46 -3.46
C PHE A 352 -6.60 5.63 -2.67
N PHE A 353 -5.43 5.48 -2.05
CA PHE A 353 -4.73 6.59 -1.43
C PHE A 353 -4.35 7.67 -2.46
N GLU A 354 -3.81 7.25 -3.61
CA GLU A 354 -3.48 8.15 -4.72
C GLU A 354 -4.72 8.86 -5.27
N LEU A 355 -5.83 8.12 -5.48
CA LEU A 355 -7.11 8.70 -5.91
C LEU A 355 -7.66 9.70 -4.90
N PHE A 356 -7.59 9.37 -3.61
CA PHE A 356 -8.06 10.22 -2.53
C PHE A 356 -7.22 11.51 -2.43
N LYS A 357 -5.89 11.40 -2.54
CA LYS A 357 -4.98 12.56 -2.58
C LYS A 357 -5.24 13.45 -3.78
N ALA A 358 -5.48 12.86 -4.95
CA ALA A 358 -5.73 13.57 -6.20
C ALA A 358 -7.10 14.28 -6.24
N ARG A 359 -8.01 14.01 -5.28
CA ARG A 359 -9.40 14.49 -5.23
C ARG A 359 -10.18 14.11 -6.50
N LEU A 360 -11.44 14.53 -6.64
CA LEU A 360 -12.22 14.33 -7.87
C LEU A 360 -11.75 15.32 -8.95
N THR A 361 -10.66 14.98 -9.64
CA THR A 361 -10.13 15.71 -10.78
C THR A 361 -10.30 14.88 -12.05
N SER A 362 -10.27 15.50 -13.22
CA SER A 362 -10.33 14.77 -14.49
C SER A 362 -9.22 13.71 -14.60
N ASN A 363 -8.02 14.02 -14.08
CA ASN A 363 -6.90 13.09 -14.06
C ASN A 363 -7.13 11.87 -13.16
N SER A 364 -7.73 12.04 -11.98
CA SER A 364 -8.03 10.92 -11.08
C SER A 364 -9.14 10.03 -11.60
N VAL A 365 -10.17 10.61 -12.23
CA VAL A 365 -11.22 9.85 -12.93
C VAL A 365 -10.62 9.06 -14.09
N ARG A 366 -9.75 9.68 -14.90
CA ARG A 366 -9.03 8.99 -15.97
C ARG A 366 -8.15 7.86 -15.43
N TYR A 367 -7.44 8.09 -14.32
CA TYR A 367 -6.60 7.08 -13.68
C TYR A 367 -7.42 5.88 -13.21
N PHE A 368 -8.55 6.13 -12.53
CA PHE A 368 -9.46 5.08 -12.08
C PHE A 368 -10.02 4.28 -13.26
N LEU A 369 -10.60 4.95 -14.25
CA LEU A 369 -11.22 4.31 -15.41
C LEU A 369 -10.19 3.54 -16.24
N ALA A 370 -9.01 4.12 -16.50
CA ALA A 370 -7.96 3.44 -17.24
C ALA A 370 -7.49 2.16 -16.54
N SER A 371 -7.24 2.23 -15.22
CA SER A 371 -6.84 1.06 -14.43
C SER A 371 -7.91 -0.04 -14.43
N TRP A 372 -9.17 0.34 -14.25
CA TRP A 372 -10.29 -0.61 -14.24
C TRP A 372 -10.53 -1.24 -15.62
N ILE A 373 -10.59 -0.44 -16.69
CA ILE A 373 -10.80 -0.91 -18.06
C ILE A 373 -9.66 -1.83 -18.52
N VAL A 374 -8.41 -1.43 -18.28
CA VAL A 374 -7.25 -2.26 -18.63
C VAL A 374 -7.26 -3.57 -17.85
N GLY A 375 -7.56 -3.53 -16.54
CA GLY A 375 -7.70 -4.74 -15.73
C GLY A 375 -8.76 -5.70 -16.26
N GLN A 376 -9.96 -5.21 -16.57
CA GLN A 376 -11.03 -6.03 -17.16
C GLN A 376 -10.67 -6.55 -18.55
N THR A 377 -10.02 -5.73 -19.38
CA THR A 377 -9.58 -6.14 -20.72
C THR A 377 -8.57 -7.28 -20.65
N LEU A 378 -7.59 -7.21 -19.74
CA LEU A 378 -6.62 -8.28 -19.52
C LEU A 378 -7.30 -9.57 -19.05
N CYS A 379 -8.28 -9.49 -18.15
CA CYS A 379 -9.07 -10.65 -17.73
C CYS A 379 -9.83 -11.27 -18.91
N VAL A 380 -10.46 -10.47 -19.77
CA VAL A 380 -11.16 -10.96 -20.97
C VAL A 380 -10.19 -11.65 -21.93
N LEU A 381 -9.02 -11.05 -22.19
CA LEU A 381 -8.03 -11.59 -23.12
C LEU A 381 -7.47 -12.94 -22.67
N PHE A 382 -7.04 -13.04 -21.40
CA PHE A 382 -6.36 -14.23 -20.90
C PHE A 382 -7.32 -15.31 -20.38
N LEU A 383 -8.43 -14.93 -19.73
CA LEU A 383 -9.35 -15.87 -19.10
C LEU A 383 -10.68 -16.00 -19.85
N GLY A 384 -11.22 -14.91 -20.40
CA GLY A 384 -12.51 -14.93 -21.11
C GLY A 384 -12.51 -15.77 -22.38
N THR A 385 -11.42 -15.75 -23.14
CA THR A 385 -11.24 -16.59 -24.33
C THR A 385 -11.39 -18.09 -24.02
N TYR A 386 -10.89 -18.53 -22.86
CA TYR A 386 -11.05 -19.91 -22.40
C TYR A 386 -12.46 -20.19 -21.85
N LEU A 387 -12.97 -19.33 -20.98
CA LEU A 387 -14.27 -19.53 -20.32
C LEU A 387 -15.46 -19.56 -21.27
N TRP A 388 -15.37 -18.88 -22.41
CA TRP A 388 -16.45 -18.87 -23.41
C TRP A 388 -16.35 -20.00 -24.43
N THR A 389 -15.24 -20.73 -24.47
CA THR A 389 -15.01 -21.82 -25.43
C THR A 389 -15.13 -23.21 -24.80
N HIS A 390 -14.97 -23.32 -23.48
CA HIS A 390 -15.02 -24.58 -22.75
C HIS A 390 -16.02 -24.50 -21.61
N GLU A 391 -16.75 -25.59 -21.36
CA GLU A 391 -17.47 -25.74 -20.10
C GLU A 391 -16.44 -25.74 -18.96
N LEU A 392 -16.77 -25.06 -17.86
CA LEU A 392 -15.91 -24.96 -16.69
C LEU A 392 -15.71 -26.34 -16.07
N ASP A 393 -14.67 -27.04 -16.51
CA ASP A 393 -14.12 -28.19 -15.81
C ASP A 393 -13.74 -27.82 -14.37
N GLU A 394 -13.76 -28.80 -13.46
CA GLU A 394 -13.31 -28.62 -12.08
C GLU A 394 -11.88 -28.05 -12.04
N ARG A 395 -11.66 -27.05 -11.18
CA ARG A 395 -10.32 -26.50 -10.94
C ARG A 395 -9.41 -27.60 -10.40
N CYS A 396 -8.10 -27.53 -10.67
CA CYS A 396 -7.13 -28.41 -10.05
C CYS A 396 -7.23 -28.40 -8.50
N GLU A 397 -7.02 -29.57 -7.88
CA GLU A 397 -7.00 -29.73 -6.43
C GLU A 397 -5.59 -29.58 -5.86
N PHE A 398 -5.51 -29.05 -4.63
CA PHE A 398 -4.27 -28.93 -3.88
C PHE A 398 -3.82 -30.27 -3.29
N PRO A 399 -2.54 -30.40 -2.90
CA PRO A 399 -2.10 -31.54 -2.11
C PRO A 399 -2.95 -31.62 -0.83
N LYS A 400 -3.51 -32.81 -0.53
CA LYS A 400 -4.29 -33.04 0.69
C LYS A 400 -3.39 -33.42 1.87
#